data_AF-A0A8K0XVE9-F1
#
_entry.id   AF-A0A8K0XVE9-F1
#
_cell.length_a   1.000
_cell.length_b   1.000
_cell.length_c   1.000
_cell.angle_alpha   90.00
_cell.angle_beta   90.00
_cell.angle_gamma   90.00
#
_symmetry.space_group_name_H-M   'P 1'
#
loop_
_entity.id
_entity.type
_entity.pdbx_description
1 polymer ?
#
loop_
_entity_poly.entity_id
_entity_poly.type
_entity_poly.pdbx_seq_one_letter_code
_entity_poly.pdbx_strand_id
1 'polypeptide(L)'
;MPPDFKTAVKQEEAYLQLTHPTPEDIPSCMSLFDDFLRCHGTPCLSSPTHLLTLKNLTERPPSPSVAVIRAQVVSLYRYGKMTECTQKLEDFKFCMSSKGMHPEEKRDAWIRRRAEWWANRRLAKSSEDVWDVRTEPLKDYPKPPPTPTLGGMEKTNLIS
;
A
#
# COMPACT_ATOMS: atom_id res chain seq x y z
N MET A 1 -20.79 -12.57 10.29
CA MET A 1 -20.57 -13.16 8.95
C MET A 1 -20.27 -12.03 7.98
N PRO A 2 -19.22 -12.12 7.14
CA PRO A 2 -18.93 -11.07 6.16
C PRO A 2 -20.12 -10.86 5.20
N PRO A 3 -20.40 -9.62 4.77
CA PRO A 3 -21.47 -9.36 3.82
C PRO A 3 -21.17 -10.00 2.46
N ASP A 4 -22.22 -10.36 1.72
CA ASP A 4 -22.08 -10.81 0.33
C ASP A 4 -21.40 -9.74 -0.55
N PHE A 5 -20.69 -10.17 -1.59
CA PHE A 5 -19.94 -9.28 -2.49
C PHE A 5 -20.84 -8.19 -3.09
N LYS A 6 -22.04 -8.54 -3.55
CA LYS A 6 -22.98 -7.56 -4.13
C LYS A 6 -23.43 -6.52 -3.11
N THR A 7 -23.60 -6.92 -1.85
CA THR A 7 -23.95 -6.00 -0.77
C THR A 7 -22.79 -5.07 -0.44
N ALA A 8 -21.56 -5.59 -0.41
CA ALA A 8 -20.37 -4.78 -0.21
C ALA A 8 -20.20 -3.72 -1.33
N VAL A 9 -20.40 -4.11 -2.59
CA VAL A 9 -20.35 -3.16 -3.73
C VAL A 9 -21.38 -2.05 -3.57
N LYS A 10 -22.64 -2.37 -3.25
CA LYS A 10 -23.69 -1.35 -3.05
C LYS A 10 -23.37 -0.37 -1.90
N GLN A 11 -22.76 -0.85 -0.83
CA GLN A 11 -22.31 0.01 0.27
C GLN A 11 -21.21 0.96 -0.17
N GLU A 12 -20.23 0.47 -0.93
CA GLU A 12 -19.14 1.29 -1.47
C GLU A 12 -19.63 2.30 -2.51
N GLU A 13 -20.58 1.92 -3.39
CA GLU A 13 -21.20 2.84 -4.34
C GLU A 13 -21.92 3.98 -3.62
N ALA A 14 -22.74 3.66 -2.61
CA ALA A 14 -23.44 4.69 -1.82
C ALA A 14 -22.46 5.65 -1.13
N TYR A 15 -21.35 5.14 -0.59
CA TYR A 15 -20.30 5.97 -0.01
C TYR A 15 -19.61 6.84 -1.06
N LEU A 16 -19.21 6.26 -2.20
CA LEU A 16 -18.51 6.98 -3.27
C LEU A 16 -19.37 8.04 -3.94
N GLN A 17 -20.69 7.83 -4.04
CA GLN A 17 -21.63 8.84 -4.51
C GLN A 17 -21.67 10.06 -3.59
N LEU A 18 -21.53 9.86 -2.27
CA LEU A 18 -21.47 10.94 -1.28
C LEU A 18 -20.14 11.69 -1.34
N THR A 19 -19.02 10.99 -1.54
CA THR A 19 -17.70 11.64 -1.60
C THR A 19 -17.38 12.30 -2.93
N HIS A 20 -18.03 11.87 -4.01
CA HIS A 20 -17.87 12.43 -5.35
C HIS A 20 -19.23 12.85 -5.90
N PRO A 21 -19.87 13.90 -5.37
CA PRO A 21 -21.24 14.27 -5.77
C PRO A 21 -21.34 14.70 -7.23
N THR A 22 -20.28 15.29 -7.81
CA THR A 22 -20.30 15.83 -9.16
C THR A 22 -19.35 15.09 -10.12
N PRO A 23 -19.54 15.19 -11.44
CA PRO A 23 -18.60 14.63 -12.42
C PRO A 23 -17.21 15.26 -12.39
N GLU A 24 -17.08 16.47 -11.85
CA GLU A 24 -15.82 17.21 -11.74
C GLU A 24 -14.91 16.65 -10.64
N ASP A 25 -15.49 15.93 -9.67
CA ASP A 25 -14.77 15.29 -8.57
C ASP A 25 -14.00 14.04 -9.01
N ILE A 26 -14.14 13.63 -10.27
CA ILE A 26 -13.48 12.44 -10.83
C ILE A 26 -12.12 12.80 -11.39
N PRO A 27 -11.10 11.98 -11.12
CA PRO A 27 -9.76 12.23 -11.62
C PRO A 27 -9.71 12.28 -13.15
N SER A 28 -8.92 13.21 -13.66
CA SER A 28 -8.53 13.25 -15.06
C SER A 28 -7.72 12.01 -15.44
N CYS A 29 -7.80 11.59 -16.70
CA CYS A 29 -6.99 10.47 -17.19
C CYS A 29 -5.49 10.77 -17.03
N MET A 30 -5.07 12.03 -17.13
CA MET A 30 -3.67 12.41 -16.90
C MET A 30 -3.26 12.28 -15.44
N SER A 31 -4.14 12.62 -14.49
CA SER A 31 -3.84 12.38 -13.07
C SER A 31 -3.73 10.90 -12.74
N LEU A 32 -4.52 10.04 -13.40
CA LEU A 32 -4.40 8.58 -13.24
C LEU A 32 -3.10 8.03 -13.85
N PHE A 33 -2.65 8.63 -14.95
CA PHE A 33 -1.36 8.32 -15.55
C PHE A 33 -0.19 8.75 -14.66
N ASP A 34 -0.25 9.96 -14.11
CA ASP A 34 0.75 10.48 -13.16
C ASP A 34 0.83 9.60 -11.91
N ASP A 35 -0.30 9.14 -11.39
CA ASP A 35 -0.38 8.16 -10.30
C ASP A 35 0.31 6.83 -10.65
N PHE A 36 0.12 6.34 -11.87
CA PHE A 36 0.77 5.12 -12.37
C PHE A 36 2.29 5.31 -12.45
N LEU A 37 2.76 6.41 -13.05
CA LEU A 37 4.19 6.71 -13.13
C LEU A 37 4.82 6.91 -11.76
N ARG A 38 4.10 7.56 -10.84
CA ARG A 38 4.56 7.77 -9.45
C ARG A 38 4.70 6.46 -8.69
N CYS A 39 3.84 5.47 -8.96
CA CYS A 39 3.93 4.14 -8.37
C CYS A 39 5.22 3.40 -8.81
N HIS A 40 5.58 3.50 -10.09
CA HIS A 40 6.81 2.90 -10.62
C HIS A 40 8.08 3.74 -10.39
N GLY A 41 7.93 5.02 -10.06
CA GLY A 41 9.05 5.89 -9.69
C GLY A 41 9.71 6.66 -10.84
N THR A 42 9.00 6.90 -11.94
CA THR A 42 9.50 7.81 -12.97
C THR A 42 9.14 9.24 -12.58
N PRO A 43 10.08 10.11 -12.16
CA PRO A 43 9.76 11.50 -11.98
C PRO A 43 9.40 12.11 -13.34
N CYS A 44 8.35 12.93 -13.37
CA CYS A 44 8.15 13.88 -14.46
C CYS A 44 9.42 14.73 -14.56
N LEU A 45 10.21 14.53 -15.62
CA LEU A 45 11.43 15.27 -15.96
C LEU A 45 11.15 16.72 -16.39
N SER A 46 10.00 17.29 -16.03
CA SER A 46 9.46 18.52 -16.64
C SER A 46 9.52 19.77 -15.77
N SER A 47 10.36 19.83 -14.72
CA SER A 47 10.60 21.10 -14.01
C SER A 47 12.05 21.60 -14.23
N PRO A 48 12.26 22.60 -15.11
CA PRO A 48 13.59 23.16 -15.39
C PRO A 48 14.21 23.95 -14.23
N THR A 49 13.49 24.19 -13.13
CA THR A 49 13.92 25.11 -12.08
C THR A 49 14.92 24.53 -11.09
N HIS A 50 15.19 23.22 -11.12
CA HIS A 50 16.03 22.55 -10.11
C HIS A 50 17.53 22.53 -10.42
N LEU A 51 18.01 23.21 -11.46
CA LEU A 51 19.43 23.21 -11.85
C LEU A 51 20.30 24.28 -11.16
N LEU A 52 19.73 25.20 -10.36
CA LEU A 52 20.47 26.40 -9.89
C LEU A 52 20.70 26.54 -8.37
N THR A 53 20.29 25.59 -7.52
CA THR A 53 20.59 25.65 -6.08
C THR A 53 21.57 24.56 -5.63
N LEU A 54 22.82 24.66 -6.08
CA LEU A 54 23.98 24.01 -5.47
C LEU A 54 24.45 24.80 -4.23
N LYS A 55 23.60 24.93 -3.21
CA LYS A 55 24.02 25.36 -1.87
C LYS A 55 23.41 24.40 -0.85
N ASN A 56 24.28 23.75 -0.09
CA ASN A 56 24.02 22.78 1.00
C ASN A 56 23.52 21.37 0.61
N LEU A 57 24.45 20.41 0.63
CA LEU A 57 24.21 18.97 0.44
C LEU A 57 23.57 18.30 1.68
N THR A 58 23.50 19.00 2.81
CA THR A 58 23.02 18.47 4.11
C THR A 58 21.55 18.73 4.39
N GLU A 59 20.84 19.50 3.56
CA GLU A 59 19.41 19.84 3.76
C GLU A 59 18.52 19.47 2.57
N ARG A 60 19.04 18.76 1.57
CA ARG A 60 18.20 18.34 0.44
C ARG A 60 17.25 17.23 0.91
N PRO A 61 15.91 17.38 0.76
CA PRO A 61 15.04 16.22 0.84
C PRO A 61 15.58 15.17 -0.15
N PRO A 62 15.56 13.87 0.21
CA PRO A 62 16.04 12.84 -0.70
C PRO A 62 15.35 13.05 -2.04
N SER A 63 16.12 13.01 -3.14
CA SER A 63 15.54 13.21 -4.46
C SER A 63 14.33 12.26 -4.61
N PRO A 64 13.27 12.68 -5.32
CA PRO A 64 12.09 11.83 -5.52
C PRO A 64 12.46 10.42 -5.99
N SER A 65 13.53 10.31 -6.79
CA SER A 65 14.12 9.03 -7.23
C SER A 65 14.68 8.17 -6.09
N VAL A 66 15.45 8.73 -5.15
CA VAL A 66 16.00 8.00 -4.00
C VAL A 66 14.87 7.54 -3.07
N ALA A 67 13.83 8.35 -2.89
CA ALA A 67 12.65 7.97 -2.10
C ALA A 67 11.89 6.80 -2.72
N VAL A 68 11.68 6.80 -4.05
CA VAL A 68 10.95 5.71 -4.71
C VAL A 68 11.79 4.43 -4.81
N ILE A 69 13.09 4.52 -5.17
CA ILE A 69 13.98 3.35 -5.18
C ILE A 69 14.03 2.72 -3.79
N ARG A 70 14.13 3.53 -2.73
CA ARG A 70 14.06 3.02 -1.36
C ARG A 70 12.75 2.29 -1.08
N ALA A 71 11.61 2.83 -1.50
CA ALA A 71 10.31 2.17 -1.31
C ALA A 71 10.24 0.81 -2.05
N GLN A 72 10.77 0.75 -3.27
CA GLN A 72 10.85 -0.49 -4.04
C GLN A 72 11.76 -1.53 -3.38
N VAL A 73 12.94 -1.13 -2.91
CA VAL A 73 13.88 -2.02 -2.18
C VAL A 73 13.27 -2.51 -0.86
N VAL A 74 12.57 -1.63 -0.12
CA VAL A 74 11.86 -2.03 1.11
C VAL A 74 10.74 -3.02 0.80
N SER A 75 10.00 -2.83 -0.30
CA SER A 75 8.99 -3.78 -0.76
C SER A 75 9.60 -5.14 -1.09
N LEU A 76 10.71 -5.14 -1.83
CA LEU A 76 11.44 -6.36 -2.18
C LEU A 76 11.93 -7.08 -0.92
N TYR A 77 12.51 -6.35 0.04
CA TYR A 77 12.98 -6.93 1.30
C TYR A 77 11.83 -7.48 2.17
N ARG A 78 10.73 -6.74 2.33
CA ARG A 78 9.61 -7.13 3.20
C ARG A 78 8.72 -8.22 2.60
N TYR A 79 8.48 -8.18 1.29
CA TYR A 79 7.46 -9.00 0.63
C TYR A 79 8.02 -9.88 -0.50
N GLY A 80 9.30 -9.79 -0.82
CA GLY A 80 9.92 -10.58 -1.90
C GLY A 80 9.55 -10.14 -3.31
N LYS A 81 8.83 -9.03 -3.46
CA LYS A 81 8.40 -8.49 -4.76
C LYS A 81 8.40 -6.97 -4.78
N MET A 82 8.62 -6.41 -5.97
CA MET A 82 8.47 -4.99 -6.25
C MET A 82 7.00 -4.57 -6.09
N THR A 83 6.73 -3.28 -5.96
CA THR A 83 5.33 -2.81 -5.81
C THR A 83 4.52 -3.13 -7.06
N GLU A 84 3.33 -3.69 -6.88
CA GLU A 84 2.40 -3.96 -7.98
C GLU A 84 1.53 -2.72 -8.26
N CYS A 85 1.72 -2.11 -9.43
CA CYS A 85 1.00 -0.90 -9.86
C CYS A 85 -0.10 -1.18 -10.89
N THR A 86 -0.48 -2.46 -11.08
CA THR A 86 -1.45 -2.92 -12.09
C THR A 86 -2.76 -2.15 -12.00
N GLN A 87 -3.29 -1.96 -10.80
CA GLN A 87 -4.56 -1.25 -10.59
C GLN A 87 -4.53 0.20 -11.09
N LYS A 88 -3.40 0.91 -10.90
CA LYS A 88 -3.26 2.29 -11.40
C LYS A 88 -3.21 2.36 -12.92
N LEU A 89 -2.56 1.40 -13.56
CA LEU A 89 -2.56 1.29 -15.02
C LEU A 89 -3.96 0.97 -15.56
N GLU A 90 -4.68 0.05 -14.90
CA GLU A 90 -6.03 -0.33 -15.30
C GLU A 90 -7.04 0.82 -15.11
N ASP A 91 -6.87 1.65 -14.07
CA ASP A 91 -7.64 2.88 -13.89
C ASP A 91 -7.39 3.88 -15.04
N PHE A 92 -6.12 4.07 -15.43
CA PHE A 92 -5.77 4.91 -16.58
C PHE A 92 -6.38 4.39 -17.88
N LYS A 93 -6.23 3.09 -18.18
CA LYS A 93 -6.79 2.46 -19.38
C LYS A 93 -8.31 2.63 -19.44
N PHE A 94 -8.99 2.39 -18.32
CA PHE A 94 -10.42 2.55 -18.23
C PHE A 94 -10.85 4.00 -18.50
N CYS A 95 -10.14 4.99 -17.94
CA CYS A 95 -10.41 6.40 -18.20
C CYS A 95 -10.23 6.75 -19.69
N MET A 96 -9.17 6.23 -20.32
CA MET A 96 -8.91 6.45 -21.74
C MET A 96 -9.99 5.81 -22.62
N SER A 97 -10.44 4.59 -22.29
CA SER A 97 -11.52 3.93 -23.05
C SER A 97 -12.89 4.57 -22.87
N SER A 98 -13.13 5.26 -21.75
CA SER A 98 -14.41 5.92 -21.42
C SER A 98 -14.43 7.42 -21.71
N LYS A 99 -13.37 7.97 -22.35
CA LYS A 99 -13.22 9.42 -22.58
C LYS A 99 -14.36 10.04 -23.41
N GLY A 100 -15.02 9.26 -24.25
CA GLY A 100 -16.11 9.72 -25.12
C GLY A 100 -17.52 9.64 -24.52
N MET A 101 -17.68 9.16 -23.28
CA MET A 101 -18.99 9.07 -22.61
C MET A 101 -19.48 10.44 -22.11
N HIS A 102 -20.78 10.56 -21.86
CA HIS A 102 -21.34 11.71 -21.15
C HIS A 102 -20.70 11.81 -19.74
N PRO A 103 -20.41 13.02 -19.21
CA PRO A 103 -19.75 13.18 -17.91
C PRO A 103 -20.44 12.45 -16.76
N GLU A 104 -21.78 12.44 -16.71
CA GLU A 104 -22.54 11.68 -15.70
C GLU A 104 -22.39 10.16 -15.86
N GLU A 105 -22.46 9.66 -17.11
CA GLU A 105 -22.29 8.22 -17.37
C GLU A 105 -20.87 7.76 -17.04
N LYS A 106 -19.88 8.58 -17.38
CA LYS A 106 -18.48 8.35 -16.99
C LYS A 106 -18.36 8.31 -15.47
N ARG A 107 -19.10 9.18 -14.76
CA ARG A 107 -19.10 9.22 -13.30
C ARG A 107 -19.62 7.95 -12.67
N ASP A 108 -20.79 7.50 -13.11
CA ASP A 108 -21.41 6.30 -12.57
C ASP A 108 -20.56 5.06 -12.89
N ALA A 109 -20.01 4.98 -14.10
CA ALA A 109 -19.13 3.88 -14.49
C ALA A 109 -17.82 3.86 -13.68
N TRP A 110 -17.25 5.03 -13.38
CA TRP A 110 -16.07 5.15 -12.51
C TRP A 110 -16.36 4.74 -11.07
N ILE A 111 -17.46 5.25 -10.49
CA ILE A 111 -17.89 4.92 -9.12
C ILE A 111 -18.09 3.42 -8.97
N ARG A 112 -18.84 2.80 -9.89
CA ARG A 112 -19.11 1.37 -9.84
C ARG A 112 -17.82 0.54 -9.91
N ARG A 113 -16.94 0.83 -10.87
CA ARG A 113 -15.65 0.12 -10.99
C ARG A 113 -14.82 0.26 -9.71
N ARG A 114 -14.82 1.45 -9.12
CA ARG A 114 -14.08 1.73 -7.88
C ARG A 114 -14.70 1.01 -6.68
N ALA A 115 -16.02 0.91 -6.62
CA ALA A 115 -16.74 0.16 -5.60
C ALA A 115 -16.44 -1.33 -5.68
N GLU A 116 -16.43 -1.92 -6.89
CA GLU A 116 -16.02 -3.32 -7.11
C GLU A 116 -14.58 -3.57 -6.62
N TRP A 117 -13.67 -2.62 -6.85
CA TRP A 117 -12.29 -2.71 -6.35
C TRP A 117 -12.19 -2.67 -4.82
N TRP A 118 -12.89 -1.73 -4.17
CA TRP A 118 -12.92 -1.63 -2.71
C TRP A 118 -13.60 -2.83 -2.06
N ALA A 119 -14.72 -3.31 -2.61
CA ALA A 119 -15.42 -4.49 -2.14
C ALA A 119 -14.52 -5.73 -2.19
N ASN A 120 -13.79 -5.94 -3.30
CA ASN A 120 -12.82 -7.03 -3.40
C ASN A 120 -11.74 -6.94 -2.32
N ARG A 121 -11.22 -5.74 -2.03
CA ARG A 121 -10.20 -5.55 -0.99
C ARG A 121 -10.72 -5.79 0.42
N ARG A 122 -11.96 -5.39 0.71
CA ARG A 122 -12.60 -5.60 2.02
C ARG A 122 -12.91 -7.07 2.27
N LEU A 123 -13.24 -7.82 1.22
CA LEU A 123 -13.59 -9.24 1.30
C LEU A 123 -12.40 -10.17 1.02
N ALA A 124 -11.28 -9.64 0.54
CA ALA A 124 -10.06 -10.41 0.38
C ALA A 124 -9.60 -10.94 1.74
N LYS A 125 -9.23 -12.22 1.78
CA LYS A 125 -8.82 -12.90 3.00
C LYS A 125 -7.61 -12.21 3.62
N SER A 126 -7.72 -11.83 4.89
CA SER A 126 -6.58 -11.31 5.64
C SER A 126 -5.70 -12.47 6.13
N SER A 127 -4.48 -12.19 6.59
CA SER A 127 -3.64 -13.22 7.22
C SER A 127 -4.28 -13.79 8.50
N GLU A 128 -5.23 -13.09 9.09
CA GLU A 128 -5.97 -13.53 10.28
C GLU A 128 -6.94 -14.65 9.94
N ASP A 129 -7.51 -14.67 8.72
CA ASP A 129 -8.42 -15.71 8.24
C ASP A 129 -7.76 -17.08 8.03
N VAL A 130 -6.42 -17.15 8.12
CA VAL A 130 -5.65 -18.40 8.04
C VAL A 130 -5.55 -19.08 9.41
N TRP A 131 -5.77 -18.35 10.50
CA TRP A 131 -5.60 -18.87 11.86
C TRP A 131 -6.94 -19.13 12.52
N ASP A 132 -7.14 -20.36 12.99
CA ASP A 132 -8.30 -20.68 13.84
C ASP A 132 -8.12 -20.09 15.25
N VAL A 133 -9.21 -19.61 15.83
CA VAL A 133 -9.22 -19.13 17.22
C VAL A 133 -8.88 -20.30 18.14
N ARG A 134 -7.86 -20.13 18.97
CA ARG A 134 -7.47 -21.15 19.93
C ARG A 134 -8.58 -21.33 20.97
N THR A 135 -9.08 -22.55 21.10
CA THR A 135 -10.14 -22.91 22.07
C THR A 135 -9.61 -23.12 23.49
N GLU A 136 -8.34 -23.49 23.65
CA GLU A 136 -7.71 -23.78 24.94
C GLU A 136 -6.52 -22.87 25.23
N PRO A 137 -6.27 -22.45 26.49
CA PRO A 137 -5.08 -21.69 26.86
C PRO A 137 -3.77 -22.43 26.54
N LEU A 138 -2.70 -21.68 26.24
CA LEU A 138 -1.38 -22.26 25.99
C LEU A 138 -0.80 -22.82 27.30
N LYS A 139 -0.39 -24.09 27.31
CA LYS A 139 0.34 -24.66 28.45
C LYS A 139 1.81 -24.23 28.37
N ASP A 140 2.38 -23.85 29.53
CA ASP A 140 3.81 -23.59 29.73
C ASP A 140 4.44 -22.48 28.86
N TYR A 141 3.69 -21.40 28.57
CA TYR A 141 4.18 -20.23 27.84
C TYR A 141 4.01 -18.93 28.66
N PRO A 142 5.02 -18.03 28.69
CA PRO A 142 6.37 -18.20 28.14
C PRO A 142 7.17 -19.23 28.93
N LYS A 143 8.07 -19.96 28.25
CA LYS A 143 8.96 -20.90 28.94
C LYS A 143 9.82 -20.13 29.95
N PRO A 144 9.99 -20.62 31.19
CA PRO A 144 10.91 -19.99 32.11
C PRO A 144 12.31 -20.00 31.50
N PRO A 145 13.12 -18.95 31.73
CA PRO A 145 14.50 -18.94 31.28
C PRO A 145 15.24 -20.16 31.86
N PRO A 146 16.19 -20.76 31.11
CA PRO A 146 16.98 -21.86 31.65
C PRO A 146 17.67 -21.40 32.93
N THR A 147 17.53 -22.16 34.00
CA THR A 147 18.25 -21.90 35.25
C THR A 147 19.75 -21.99 34.99
N PRO A 148 20.55 -20.97 35.34
CA PRO A 148 22.00 -21.01 35.13
C PRO A 148 22.58 -22.17 35.94
N THR A 149 23.13 -23.17 35.23
CA THR A 149 23.90 -24.25 35.84
C THR A 149 25.21 -23.67 36.37
N LEU A 150 25.32 -23.55 37.69
CA LEU A 150 26.57 -23.23 38.40
C LEU A 150 27.56 -24.40 38.23
N GLY A 151 28.14 -24.53 37.05
CA GLY A 151 29.04 -25.64 36.70
C GLY A 151 29.94 -25.26 35.53
N GLY A 152 30.64 -24.13 35.66
CA GLY A 152 31.53 -23.64 34.60
C GLY A 152 32.38 -22.42 34.94
N MET A 153 32.48 -22.03 36.22
CA MET A 153 33.53 -21.11 36.67
C MET A 153 34.57 -21.93 37.43
N GLU A 154 35.42 -22.60 36.66
CA GLU A 154 36.70 -23.11 37.14
C GLU A 154 37.45 -21.94 37.76
N LYS A 155 37.65 -21.99 39.08
CA LYS A 155 38.37 -20.98 39.84
C LYS A 155 39.83 -21.01 39.38
N THR A 156 40.20 -20.17 38.42
CA THR A 156 41.61 -19.82 38.23
C THR A 156 42.03 -18.98 39.42
N ASN A 157 42.77 -19.62 40.34
CA ASN A 157 43.49 -18.96 41.40
C ASN A 157 44.41 -17.90 40.77
N LEU A 158 44.08 -16.62 40.95
CA LEU A 158 45.00 -15.51 40.72
C LEU A 158 45.48 -14.97 42.09
N ILE A 159 46.75 -15.28 42.36
CA ILE A 159 47.77 -14.42 43.01
C ILE A 159 47.78 -14.40 44.55
N SER A 160 48.82 -15.08 45.09
CA SER A 160 49.56 -14.68 46.29
C SER A 160 50.60 -13.63 45.94
#